data_AF-A0A537BEZ4-F1
#
_entry.id   AF-A0A537BEZ4-F1
#
_cell.length_a   1.000
_cell.length_b   1.000
_cell.length_c   1.000
_cell.angle_alpha   90.00
_cell.angle_beta   90.00
_cell.angle_gamma   90.00
#
_symmetry.space_group_name_H-M   'P 1'
#
loop_
_entity.id
_entity.type
_entity.pdbx_description
1 polymer ?
#
loop_
_entity_poly.entity_id
_entity_poly.type
_entity_poly.pdbx_seq_one_letter_code
_entity_poly.pdbx_strand_id
1 'polypeptide(L)'
;MLAALRCVIYRDLLLAVRRSSDVLTVLLFFVIVVSLFPLGVGPDPALLRTIAPGVIWVAALLASMLALNRMFASDHADGTLEQMLLG
;
A
#
# COMPACT_ATOMS: atom_id res chain seq x y z
N MET A 1 6.10 -27.15 3.91
CA MET A 1 6.16 -25.73 4.35
C MET A 1 6.26 -24.74 3.20
N LEU A 2 7.28 -24.79 2.33
CA LEU A 2 7.45 -23.84 1.21
C LEU A 2 6.26 -23.80 0.22
N ALA A 3 5.65 -24.96 -0.09
CA ALA A 3 4.50 -25.02 -0.99
C ALA A 3 3.23 -24.37 -0.38
N ALA A 4 3.03 -24.51 0.93
CA ALA A 4 1.92 -23.88 1.64
C ALA A 4 2.10 -22.36 1.71
N LEU A 5 3.32 -21.89 1.99
CA LEU A 5 3.65 -20.46 2.00
C LEU A 5 3.41 -19.81 0.63
N ARG A 6 3.80 -20.50 -0.45
CA ARG A 6 3.53 -20.07 -1.82
C ARG A 6 2.04 -20.01 -2.12
N CYS A 7 1.25 -20.99 -1.66
CA CYS A 7 -0.18 -21.02 -1.86
C CYS A 7 -0.87 -19.84 -1.14
N VAL A 8 -0.43 -19.53 0.09
CA VAL A 8 -0.93 -18.37 0.85
C VAL A 8 -0.59 -17.07 0.15
N ILE A 9 0.67 -16.86 -0.26
CA ILE A 9 1.08 -15.63 -0.99
C ILE A 9 0.29 -15.47 -2.29
N TYR A 10 0.11 -16.55 -3.06
CA TYR A 10 -0.64 -16.49 -4.31
C TYR A 10 -2.12 -16.18 -4.09
N ARG A 11 -2.72 -16.77 -3.04
CA ARG A 11 -4.11 -16.49 -2.64
C ARG A 11 -4.27 -15.05 -2.17
N ASP A 12 -3.34 -14.54 -1.35
CA ASP A 12 -3.33 -13.16 -0.87
C ASP A 12 -3.16 -12.16 -2.00
N LEU A 13 -2.24 -12.42 -2.95
CA LEU A 13 -2.11 -11.58 -4.14
C LEU A 13 -3.40 -11.57 -4.96
N LEU A 14 -4.03 -12.73 -5.15
CA LEU A 14 -5.26 -12.84 -5.94
C LEU A 14 -6.46 -12.16 -5.23
N LEU A 15 -6.53 -12.26 -3.90
CA LEU A 15 -7.53 -11.58 -3.06
C LEU A 15 -7.30 -10.08 -3.02
N ALA A 16 -6.04 -9.62 -2.92
CA ALA A 16 -5.68 -8.21 -3.00
C ALA A 16 -6.03 -7.62 -4.37
N VAL A 17 -5.84 -8.38 -5.46
CA VAL A 17 -6.28 -7.99 -6.80
C VAL A 17 -7.82 -7.95 -6.91
N ARG A 18 -8.55 -8.85 -6.24
CA ARG A 18 -10.02 -8.85 -6.20
C ARG A 18 -10.62 -7.77 -5.30
N ARG A 19 -9.98 -7.41 -4.19
CA ARG A 19 -10.30 -6.25 -3.34
C ARG A 19 -9.60 -5.00 -3.88
N SER A 20 -9.84 -4.70 -5.16
CA SER A 20 -9.11 -3.65 -5.90
C SER A 20 -9.34 -2.26 -5.32
N SER A 21 -10.41 -2.02 -4.55
CA SER A 21 -10.76 -0.68 -4.04
C SER A 21 -9.76 -0.13 -3.02
N ASP A 22 -9.28 -0.95 -2.08
CA ASP A 22 -8.32 -0.48 -1.08
C ASP A 22 -6.92 -0.33 -1.67
N VAL A 23 -6.50 -1.29 -2.52
CA VAL A 23 -5.24 -1.19 -3.25
C VAL A 23 -5.23 0.05 -4.15
N LEU A 24 -6.33 0.31 -4.88
CA LEU A 24 -6.47 1.51 -5.72
C LEU A 24 -6.40 2.79 -4.89
N THR A 25 -7.01 2.81 -3.69
CA THR A 25 -6.96 3.97 -2.80
C THR A 25 -5.52 4.29 -2.38
N VAL A 26 -4.74 3.28 -1.96
CA VAL A 26 -3.34 3.44 -1.56
C VAL A 26 -2.47 3.89 -2.73
N LEU A 27 -2.66 3.30 -3.91
CA LEU A 27 -1.93 3.67 -5.13
C LEU A 27 -2.26 5.09 -5.59
N LEU A 28 -3.54 5.49 -5.58
CA LEU A 28 -3.95 6.86 -5.92
C LEU A 28 -3.35 7.86 -4.94
N PHE A 29 -3.39 7.56 -3.64
CA PHE A 29 -2.77 8.41 -2.63
C PHE A 29 -1.26 8.58 -2.88
N PHE A 30 -0.54 7.49 -3.16
CA PHE A 30 0.88 7.54 -3.50
C PHE A 30 1.15 8.42 -4.74
N VAL A 31 0.40 8.22 -5.82
CA VAL A 31 0.53 9.02 -7.06
C VAL A 31 0.25 10.50 -6.79
N ILE A 32 -0.82 10.81 -6.04
CA ILE A 32 -1.15 12.18 -5.66
C ILE A 32 0.02 12.81 -4.90
N VAL A 33 0.51 12.17 -3.84
CA VAL A 33 1.62 12.71 -3.02
C VAL A 33 2.88 12.93 -3.87
N VAL A 34 3.31 11.93 -4.65
CA VAL A 34 4.52 12.05 -5.49
C VAL A 34 4.36 13.13 -6.56
N SER A 35 3.14 13.35 -7.07
CA SER A 35 2.86 14.43 -8.04
C SER A 35 2.75 15.82 -7.39
N LEU A 36 2.30 15.91 -6.15
CA LEU A 36 2.08 17.19 -5.47
C LEU A 36 3.40 17.85 -5.05
N PHE A 37 4.40 17.04 -4.67
CA PHE A 37 5.73 17.52 -4.32
C PHE A 37 6.41 18.37 -5.42
N PRO A 38 6.58 17.89 -6.66
CA PRO A 38 7.18 18.71 -7.72
C PRO A 38 6.33 19.95 -8.06
N LEU A 39 5.00 19.87 -7.96
CA LEU A 39 4.13 21.04 -8.15
C LEU A 39 4.32 22.10 -7.05
N GLY A 40 4.54 21.68 -5.80
CA GLY A 40 4.70 22.60 -4.66
C GLY A 40 6.09 23.23 -4.55
N VAL A 41 7.14 22.49 -4.94
CA VAL A 41 8.54 22.96 -4.84
C VAL A 41 8.97 23.75 -6.08
N GLY A 42 8.35 23.48 -7.23
CA GLY A 42 8.63 24.15 -8.50
C GLY A 42 9.43 23.30 -9.49
N PRO A 43 9.49 23.71 -10.77
CA PRO A 43 9.96 22.87 -11.87
C PRO A 43 11.48 22.81 -12.06
N ASP A 44 12.30 23.13 -11.04
CA ASP A 44 13.76 23.09 -11.16
C ASP A 44 14.29 21.65 -11.23
N PRO A 45 14.85 21.20 -12.38
CA PRO A 45 15.30 19.83 -12.56
C PRO A 45 16.48 19.44 -11.66
N ALA A 46 17.33 20.38 -11.24
CA ALA A 46 18.46 20.10 -10.35
C ALA A 46 17.96 19.79 -8.92
N LEU A 47 16.99 20.59 -8.46
CA LEU A 47 16.34 20.37 -7.17
C LEU A 47 15.54 19.07 -7.18
N LEU A 48 14.73 18.84 -8.22
CA LEU A 48 13.92 17.63 -8.36
C LEU A 48 14.75 16.35 -8.35
N ARG A 49 15.91 16.32 -9.02
CA ARG A 49 16.83 15.17 -8.97
C ARG A 49 17.36 14.89 -7.57
N THR A 50 17.58 15.94 -6.79
CA THR A 50 18.11 15.83 -5.43
C THR A 50 17.05 15.32 -4.46
N ILE A 51 15.80 15.82 -4.58
CA ILE A 51 14.71 15.46 -3.65
C ILE A 51 13.91 14.22 -4.06
N ALA A 52 13.89 13.84 -5.34
CA ALA A 52 13.10 12.73 -5.88
C ALA A 52 13.22 11.42 -5.07
N PRO A 53 14.42 10.89 -4.76
CA PRO A 53 14.52 9.66 -3.98
C PRO A 53 13.89 9.80 -2.59
N GLY A 54 14.07 10.95 -1.92
CA GLY A 54 13.46 11.22 -0.63
C GLY A 54 11.93 11.27 -0.70
N VAL A 55 11.39 11.97 -1.70
CA VAL A 55 9.93 12.08 -1.93
C VAL A 55 9.30 10.71 -2.17
N ILE A 56 9.95 9.86 -2.97
CA ILE A 56 9.45 8.50 -3.25
C ILE A 56 9.37 7.68 -1.97
N TRP A 57 10.41 7.70 -1.12
CA TRP A 57 10.40 6.97 0.14
C TRP A 57 9.36 7.52 1.13
N VAL A 58 9.24 8.84 1.26
CA VAL A 58 8.23 9.46 2.13
C VAL A 58 6.82 9.11 1.67
N ALA A 59 6.53 9.22 0.37
CA ALA A 59 5.24 8.86 -0.20
C ALA A 59 4.94 7.37 0.00
N ALA A 60 5.94 6.49 -0.17
CA ALA A 60 5.78 5.06 0.05
C ALA A 60 5.47 4.74 1.51
N LEU A 61 6.14 5.39 2.47
CA LEU A 61 5.90 5.23 3.90
C LEU A 61 4.50 5.72 4.29
N LEU A 62 4.07 6.89 3.81
CA LEU A 62 2.73 7.41 4.06
C LEU A 62 1.65 6.49 3.46
N ALA A 63 1.85 6.03 2.23
CA ALA A 63 0.95 5.06 1.59
C ALA A 63 0.91 3.73 2.36
N SER A 64 2.04 3.27 2.89
CA SER A 64 2.13 2.05 3.71
C SER A 64 1.37 2.20 5.02
N MET A 65 1.43 3.36 5.69
CA MET A 65 0.61 3.62 6.87
C MET A 65 -0.88 3.53 6.56
N LEU A 66 -1.31 4.08 5.42
CA LEU A 66 -2.71 4.00 4.98
C LEU A 66 -3.13 2.56 4.67
N ALA A 67 -2.26 1.79 4.01
CA ALA A 67 -2.50 0.39 3.68
C ALA A 67 -2.63 -0.48 4.94
N LEU A 68 -1.69 -0.34 5.87
CA LEU A 68 -1.66 -1.11 7.13
C LEU A 68 -2.92 -0.90 7.96
N ASN A 69 -3.45 0.33 8.01
CA ASN A 69 -4.67 0.63 8.74
C ASN A 69 -5.92 -0.08 8.18
N ARG A 70 -5.91 -0.47 6.90
CA ARG A 70 -7.05 -1.14 6.24
C ARG A 70 -6.82 -2.62 6.01
N MET A 71 -5.58 -3.10 6.11
CA MET A 71 -5.16 -4.45 5.73
C MET A 71 -6.01 -5.54 6.39
N PHE A 72 -6.42 -5.35 7.65
CA PHE A 72 -7.20 -6.31 8.42
C PHE A 72 -8.67 -5.90 8.66
N ALA A 73 -9.09 -4.74 8.17
CA ALA A 73 -10.42 -4.19 8.49
C ALA A 73 -11.56 -5.09 7.97
N SER A 74 -11.38 -5.65 6.77
CA SER A 74 -12.36 -6.55 6.15
C SER A 74 -12.35 -7.95 6.78
N ASP A 75 -11.18 -8.47 7.10
CA ASP A 75 -11.06 -9.79 7.77
C ASP A 75 -11.58 -9.76 9.21
N HIS A 76 -11.53 -8.57 9.85
CA HIS A 76 -12.19 -8.33 11.12
C HIS A 76 -13.72 -8.27 10.98
N ALA A 77 -14.22 -7.55 9.98
CA ALA A 77 -15.66 -7.43 9.71
C ALA A 77 -16.32 -8.77 9.36
N ASP A 78 -15.61 -9.65 8.64
CA ASP A 78 -16.11 -10.97 8.23
C ASP A 78 -15.87 -12.07 9.30
N GLY A 79 -15.36 -11.73 10.49
CA GLY A 79 -15.11 -12.68 11.59
C GLY A 79 -13.96 -13.66 11.36
N THR A 80 -13.24 -13.53 10.24
CA THR A 80 -12.14 -14.42 9.86
C THR A 80 -10.99 -14.37 10.88
N LEU A 81 -10.69 -13.18 11.41
CA LEU A 81 -9.67 -13.02 12.46
C LEU A 81 -10.05 -13.74 13.76
N GLU A 82 -11.33 -13.78 14.11
CA GLU A 82 -11.80 -14.50 15.31
C GLU A 82 -11.70 -16.02 15.11
N GLN A 83 -12.05 -16.51 13.92
CA GLN A 83 -11.89 -17.91 13.55
C GLN A 83 -10.41 -18.35 13.59
N MET A 84 -9.49 -17.49 13.16
CA MET A 84 -8.04 -17.74 13.23
C MET A 84 -7.49 -17.74 14.66
N LEU A 85 -8.10 -16.96 15.56
CA LEU A 85 -7.73 -16.92 16.97
C LEU A 85 -8.21 -18.16 17.73
N LEU A 86 -9.37 -18.69 17.37
CA LEU A 86 -9.98 -19.85 18.02
C LEU A 86 -9.33 -21.18 17.62
N GLY A 87 -8.81 -21.30 16.39
CA GLY A 87 -8.05 -22.48 15.92
C GLY A 87 -8.90 -23.71 15.65
#